data_AF-A0AAI8MIE1-F1
#
_entry.id   AF-A0AAI8MIE1-F1
#
_cell.length_a   1.000
_cell.length_b   1.000
_cell.length_c   1.000
_cell.angle_alpha   90.00
_cell.angle_beta   90.00
_cell.angle_gamma   90.00
#
_symmetry.space_group_name_H-M   'P 1'
#
loop_
_entity.id
_entity.type
_entity.pdbx_description
1 polymer ?
#
loop_
_entity_poly.entity_id
_entity_poly.type
_entity_poly.pdbx_seq_one_letter_code
_entity_poly.pdbx_strand_id
1 'polypeptide(L)'
;MATTASSRLSELLRATGARQVRLVCGIILFAYVVSHFLNHALGNISVDAMEIGVIYHTLFWQFLPVALVFYTAALTHMGLGIYALYQRRQFRWRTIEPLQLVLGLSIPALVMAHVIGVRLGQTLYGHEKLYPQELYLFFVAAPGRLWLMTTLLIIAWIHGCIGIYFWLRLKPLFARAAPYLLAAAVLIPTLALLGIYQGGRSIAIEADDGEWRTHNLTRRQVGTVAEADTLDRISGGLTIGYLGLLALALAARGVRALRERRGGMIALSYGNGKTVRVPKGLSVLEASLRHNLPHASVCGGRARCSTCRIRIIGDHAALPEPSQREAFVLARVGTADPSIRLACQLRPETDLSFFQLFMPHTLSANAHASAPTRIGQERYLVSLFVDMRGSTQLAEKRLPFDTVFIVNRFLGAVSQAVIENGGQPNQFVGDGMLALFGLSADPQQACRQALKAASGIAANIDELNQLLSHDLRQPIRFGIGIHGGEVIIGDIGYRDHIVFTALGDAVNVAARLQDMTKTLTCEAIVSDEVRRTAGLADDSLPQQDVAIRGRDEPMAVRLVADARMLSALVDRGARVAA
;
A
#
# COMPACT_ATOMS: atom_id res chain seq x y z
N MET A 1 23.99 36.40 7.73
CA MET A 1 23.77 35.02 8.21
C MET A 1 23.21 35.04 9.63
N ALA A 2 21.95 35.44 9.83
CA ALA A 2 21.26 35.31 11.11
C ALA A 2 19.74 35.19 10.88
N THR A 3 19.34 34.13 10.17
CA THR A 3 17.94 33.67 10.22
C THR A 3 17.76 32.95 11.55
N THR A 4 17.22 33.68 12.51
CA THR A 4 17.05 33.32 13.92
C THR A 4 16.31 31.99 14.06
N ALA A 5 16.71 31.18 15.04
CA ALA A 5 16.07 29.91 15.38
C ALA A 5 14.53 30.03 15.56
N SER A 6 14.03 31.23 15.84
CA SER A 6 12.62 31.60 15.87
C SER A 6 11.88 31.39 14.54
N SER A 7 12.49 31.69 13.39
CA SER A 7 11.85 31.49 12.08
C SER A 7 11.70 30.01 11.76
N ARG A 8 12.73 29.19 12.04
CA ARG A 8 12.68 27.72 11.90
C ARG A 8 11.70 27.07 12.85
N LEU A 9 11.60 27.55 14.10
CA LEU A 9 10.62 27.06 15.06
C LEU A 9 9.19 27.42 14.62
N SER A 10 9.00 28.62 14.07
CA SER A 10 7.70 29.03 13.51
C SER A 10 7.32 28.23 12.26
N GLU A 11 8.27 27.88 11.39
CA GLU A 11 8.05 27.01 10.23
C GLU A 11 7.78 25.56 10.66
N LEU A 12 8.48 25.04 11.67
CA LEU A 12 8.23 23.71 12.25
C LEU A 12 6.85 23.62 12.92
N LEU A 13 6.46 24.64 13.70
CA LEU A 13 5.15 24.73 14.33
C LEU A 13 4.02 24.95 13.31
N ARG A 14 4.29 25.68 12.22
CA ARG A 14 3.36 25.86 11.08
C ARG A 14 3.22 24.58 10.23
N ALA A 15 4.23 23.71 10.21
CA ALA A 15 4.23 22.44 9.46
C ALA A 15 3.60 21.25 10.22
N THR A 16 3.46 21.31 11.55
CA THR A 16 2.88 20.22 12.35
C THR A 16 1.35 20.18 12.26
N GLY A 17 0.83 19.44 11.29
CA GLY A 17 -0.62 19.19 11.20
C GLY A 17 -1.15 18.31 12.35
N ALA A 18 -2.41 18.49 12.74
CA ALA A 18 -3.09 17.75 13.82
C ALA A 18 -2.95 16.21 13.76
N ARG A 19 -2.73 15.63 12.56
CA ARG A 19 -2.49 14.20 12.39
C ARG A 19 -1.10 13.75 12.84
N GLN A 20 -0.07 14.58 12.68
CA GLN A 20 1.28 14.30 13.13
C GLN A 20 1.35 14.36 14.64
N VAL A 21 0.70 15.37 15.25
CA VAL A 21 0.48 15.43 16.69
C VAL A 21 -0.23 14.17 17.17
N ARG A 22 -1.35 13.78 16.54
CA ARG A 22 -2.07 12.54 16.90
C ARG A 22 -1.20 11.28 16.83
N LEU A 23 -0.33 11.18 15.81
CA LEU A 23 0.59 10.05 15.65
C LEU A 23 1.65 10.03 16.76
N VAL A 24 2.28 11.16 17.04
CA VAL A 24 3.30 11.27 18.11
C VAL A 24 2.68 10.92 19.46
N CYS A 25 1.52 11.50 19.79
CA CYS A 25 0.81 11.15 21.01
C CYS A 25 0.43 9.66 21.03
N GLY A 26 -0.04 9.12 19.91
CA GLY A 26 -0.38 7.69 19.80
C GLY A 26 0.83 6.77 19.99
N ILE A 27 2.01 7.14 19.50
CA ILE A 27 3.26 6.37 19.69
C ILE A 27 3.67 6.38 21.16
N ILE A 28 3.60 7.53 21.84
CA ILE A 28 3.90 7.64 23.28
C ILE A 28 2.98 6.73 24.09
N LEU A 29 1.66 6.80 23.82
CA LEU A 29 0.68 5.94 24.49
C LEU A 29 0.90 4.46 24.16
N PHE A 30 1.21 4.13 22.91
CA PHE A 30 1.46 2.74 22.52
C PHE A 30 2.74 2.19 23.16
N ALA A 31 3.78 3.02 23.34
CA ALA A 31 4.99 2.63 24.07
C ALA A 31 4.67 2.29 25.54
N TYR A 32 3.83 3.09 26.21
CA TYR A 32 3.33 2.77 27.55
C TYR A 32 2.57 1.44 27.57
N VAL A 33 1.65 1.24 26.62
CA VAL A 33 0.88 -0.02 26.51
C VAL A 33 1.83 -1.21 26.30
N VAL A 34 2.81 -1.10 25.40
CA VAL A 34 3.80 -2.18 25.18
C VAL A 34 4.59 -2.49 26.45
N SER A 35 5.15 -1.48 27.14
CA SER A 35 5.90 -1.73 28.36
C SER A 35 5.04 -2.32 29.47
N HIS A 36 3.78 -1.90 29.56
CA HIS A 36 2.83 -2.44 30.53
C HIS A 36 2.45 -3.90 30.23
N PHE A 37 2.26 -4.25 28.96
CA PHE A 37 2.04 -5.63 28.51
C PHE A 37 3.24 -6.54 28.80
N LEU A 38 4.46 -6.04 28.55
CA LEU A 38 5.67 -6.79 28.91
C LEU A 38 5.75 -7.02 30.42
N ASN A 39 5.31 -6.06 31.23
CA ASN A 39 5.23 -6.23 32.68
C ASN A 39 4.21 -7.31 33.08
N HIS A 40 3.04 -7.33 32.45
CA HIS A 40 2.06 -8.40 32.65
C HIS A 40 2.61 -9.78 32.25
N ALA A 41 3.43 -9.85 31.20
CA ALA A 41 4.04 -11.10 30.77
C ALA A 41 5.04 -11.68 31.79
N LEU A 42 5.56 -10.87 32.72
CA LEU A 42 6.41 -11.37 33.82
C LEU A 42 5.65 -12.32 34.75
N GLY A 43 4.30 -12.29 34.75
CA GLY A 43 3.49 -13.24 35.51
C GLY A 43 3.59 -14.69 35.04
N ASN A 44 4.19 -14.94 33.86
CA ASN A 44 4.57 -16.28 33.44
C ASN A 44 5.80 -16.82 34.20
N ILE A 45 6.50 -15.97 34.95
CA ILE A 45 7.64 -16.33 35.80
C ILE A 45 7.16 -16.41 37.26
N SER A 46 6.67 -15.30 37.81
CA SER A 46 6.09 -15.22 39.16
C SER A 46 5.38 -13.88 39.38
N VAL A 47 4.58 -13.77 40.44
CA VAL A 47 3.98 -12.49 40.86
C VAL A 47 5.07 -11.50 41.32
N ASP A 48 6.09 -11.98 42.02
CA ASP A 48 7.25 -11.16 42.45
C ASP A 48 7.97 -10.52 41.25
N ALA A 49 8.13 -11.27 40.15
CA ALA A 49 8.73 -10.73 38.93
C ALA A 49 7.88 -9.59 38.35
N MET A 50 6.54 -9.70 38.37
CA MET A 50 5.64 -8.61 37.95
C MET A 50 5.79 -7.38 38.84
N GLU A 51 5.94 -7.58 40.15
CA GLU A 51 6.11 -6.52 41.13
C GLU A 51 7.46 -5.78 40.95
N ILE A 52 8.56 -6.51 40.81
CA ILE A 52 9.87 -5.93 40.50
C ILE A 52 9.79 -5.14 39.19
N GLY A 53 9.18 -5.72 38.16
CA GLY A 53 8.99 -5.05 36.88
C GLY A 53 8.17 -3.77 37.00
N VAL A 54 7.09 -3.78 37.79
CA VAL A 54 6.20 -2.62 37.92
C VAL A 54 6.89 -1.46 38.62
N ILE A 55 7.82 -1.74 39.54
CA ILE A 55 8.65 -0.71 40.17
C ILE A 55 9.47 0.01 39.10
N TYR A 56 10.20 -0.70 38.24
CA TYR A 56 10.96 -0.06 37.15
C TYR A 56 10.05 0.66 36.13
N HIS A 57 8.93 0.05 35.80
CA HIS A 57 7.93 0.64 34.92
C HIS A 57 7.41 1.97 35.48
N THR A 58 7.04 2.00 36.76
CA THR A 58 6.53 3.20 37.43
C THR A 58 7.62 4.24 37.61
N LEU A 59 8.86 3.88 37.97
CA LEU A 59 9.99 4.80 38.07
C LEU A 59 10.19 5.59 36.76
N PHE A 60 10.15 4.93 35.61
CA PHE A 60 10.29 5.59 34.32
C PHE A 60 9.07 6.45 33.97
N TRP A 61 7.86 5.89 33.99
CA TRP A 61 6.66 6.58 33.52
C TRP A 61 6.14 7.65 34.47
N GLN A 62 6.48 7.56 35.76
CA GLN A 62 6.14 8.57 36.77
C GLN A 62 7.27 9.58 37.01
N PHE A 63 8.43 9.42 36.37
CA PHE A 63 9.44 10.47 36.35
C PHE A 63 8.83 11.76 35.77
N LEU A 64 8.89 12.86 36.52
CA LEU A 64 8.05 14.04 36.28
C LEU A 64 8.07 14.54 34.81
N PRO A 65 9.22 14.69 34.13
CA PRO A 65 9.24 15.06 32.72
C PRO A 65 8.52 14.07 31.81
N VAL A 66 8.69 12.76 32.03
CA VAL A 66 8.04 11.69 31.26
C VAL A 66 6.54 11.67 31.54
N ALA A 67 6.14 11.81 32.79
CA ALA A 67 4.74 11.86 33.21
C ALA A 67 4.00 13.04 32.56
N LEU A 68 4.61 14.25 32.56
CA LEU A 68 4.03 15.43 31.90
C LEU A 68 3.81 15.19 30.40
N VAL A 69 4.81 14.62 29.72
CA VAL A 69 4.70 14.26 28.29
C VAL A 69 3.60 13.23 28.07
N PHE A 70 3.54 12.19 28.90
CA PHE A 70 2.57 11.10 28.80
C PHE A 70 1.13 11.60 28.99
N TYR A 71 0.83 12.34 30.06
CA TYR A 71 -0.52 12.85 30.30
C TYR A 71 -0.95 13.89 29.27
N THR A 72 -0.03 14.75 28.82
CA THR A 72 -0.30 15.69 27.72
C THR A 72 -0.62 14.95 26.44
N ALA A 73 0.13 13.89 26.12
CA ALA A 73 -0.13 13.03 24.97
C ALA A 73 -1.48 12.31 25.10
N ALA A 74 -1.83 11.79 26.28
CA ALA A 74 -3.11 11.13 26.53
C ALA A 74 -4.30 12.07 26.29
N LEU A 75 -4.28 13.25 26.92
CA LEU A 75 -5.34 14.25 26.77
C LEU A 75 -5.45 14.76 25.33
N THR A 76 -4.32 15.03 24.69
CA THR A 76 -4.28 15.50 23.29
C THR A 76 -4.79 14.42 22.33
N HIS A 77 -4.38 13.16 22.51
CA HIS A 77 -4.82 12.05 21.67
C HIS A 77 -6.32 11.82 21.80
N MET A 78 -6.84 11.83 23.04
CA MET A 78 -8.28 11.73 23.33
C MET A 78 -9.05 12.89 22.69
N GLY A 79 -8.62 14.13 22.90
CA GLY A 79 -9.25 15.32 22.33
C GLY A 79 -9.28 15.29 20.80
N LEU A 80 -8.18 14.88 20.16
CA LEU A 80 -8.12 14.70 18.71
C LEU A 80 -9.01 13.55 18.21
N GLY A 81 -9.24 12.52 19.03
CA GLY A 81 -10.22 11.45 18.78
C GLY A 81 -11.66 11.97 18.75
N ILE A 82 -12.05 12.74 19.77
CA ILE A 82 -13.38 13.38 19.86
C ILE A 82 -13.56 14.39 18.71
N TYR A 83 -12.54 15.18 18.43
CA TYR A 83 -12.55 16.11 17.30
C TYR A 83 -12.70 15.39 15.95
N ALA A 84 -12.04 14.23 15.79
CA ALA A 84 -12.22 13.40 14.60
C ALA A 84 -13.65 12.85 14.49
N LEU A 85 -14.29 12.49 15.60
CA LEU A 85 -15.71 12.11 15.63
C LEU A 85 -16.60 13.26 15.14
N TYR A 86 -16.37 14.48 15.64
CA TYR A 86 -17.09 15.68 15.20
C TYR A 86 -16.86 16.00 13.71
N GLN A 87 -15.62 15.89 13.22
CA GLN A 87 -15.29 16.20 11.82
C GLN A 87 -15.87 15.20 10.82
N ARG A 88 -16.01 13.92 11.19
CA ARG A 88 -16.47 12.88 10.25
C ARG A 88 -17.90 13.14 9.78
N ARG A 89 -18.09 13.30 8.46
CA ARG A 89 -19.42 13.51 7.87
C ARG A 89 -20.15 12.19 7.59
N GLN A 90 -19.43 11.12 7.26
CA GLN A 90 -20.00 9.81 6.93
C GLN A 90 -19.28 8.66 7.65
N PHE A 91 -20.04 7.61 8.00
CA PHE A 91 -19.52 6.34 8.47
C PHE A 91 -19.69 5.29 7.37
N ARG A 92 -18.58 4.93 6.70
CA ARG A 92 -18.57 3.76 5.82
C ARG A 92 -18.10 2.56 6.64
N TRP A 93 -19.07 1.79 7.15
CA TRP A 93 -18.86 0.61 8.00
C TRP A 93 -17.99 -0.49 7.39
N ARG A 94 -17.80 -0.47 6.06
CA ARG A 94 -16.93 -1.41 5.33
C ARG A 94 -15.43 -1.13 5.46
N THR A 95 -15.03 -0.06 6.15
CA THR A 95 -13.61 0.27 6.37
C THR A 95 -13.22 -0.03 7.82
N ILE A 96 -11.94 -0.28 8.07
CA ILE A 96 -11.42 -0.50 9.43
C ILE A 96 -11.33 0.81 10.25
N GLU A 97 -11.57 1.98 9.64
CA GLU A 97 -11.44 3.27 10.32
C GLU A 97 -12.54 3.57 11.36
N PRO A 98 -13.85 3.33 11.11
CA PRO A 98 -14.87 3.36 12.15
C PRO A 98 -14.53 2.44 13.32
N LEU A 99 -14.04 1.22 13.05
CA LEU A 99 -13.62 0.30 14.09
C LEU A 99 -12.51 0.91 14.94
N GLN A 100 -11.45 1.44 14.32
CA GLN A 100 -10.36 2.10 15.06
C GLN A 100 -10.85 3.26 15.93
N LEU A 101 -11.82 4.05 15.44
CA LEU A 101 -12.40 5.17 16.18
C LEU A 101 -13.22 4.69 17.37
N VAL A 102 -14.08 3.68 17.19
CA VAL A 102 -14.89 3.10 18.27
C VAL A 102 -13.99 2.50 19.35
N LEU A 103 -13.00 1.71 18.96
CA LEU A 103 -12.02 1.14 19.89
C LEU A 103 -11.25 2.24 20.63
N GLY A 104 -10.80 3.29 19.92
CA GLY A 104 -10.07 4.39 20.55
C GLY A 104 -10.90 5.20 21.54
N LEU A 105 -12.17 5.44 21.23
CA LEU A 105 -13.08 6.22 22.07
C LEU A 105 -13.66 5.42 23.25
N SER A 106 -13.60 4.08 23.23
CA SER A 106 -14.02 3.28 24.39
C SER A 106 -12.93 3.19 25.47
N ILE A 107 -11.64 3.24 25.10
CA ILE A 107 -10.52 3.08 26.03
C ILE A 107 -10.61 4.01 27.26
N PRO A 108 -10.83 5.35 27.13
CA PRO A 108 -10.87 6.23 28.30
C PRO A 108 -11.95 5.85 29.32
N ALA A 109 -13.12 5.43 28.84
CA ALA A 109 -14.21 4.99 29.72
C ALA A 109 -13.89 3.65 30.42
N LEU A 110 -13.26 2.73 29.69
CA LEU A 110 -12.93 1.40 30.20
C LEU A 110 -11.76 1.41 31.20
N VAL A 111 -10.77 2.28 31.00
CA VAL A 111 -9.56 2.36 31.85
C VAL A 111 -9.75 3.26 33.09
N MET A 112 -10.77 4.11 33.10
CA MET A 112 -10.95 5.17 34.11
C MET A 112 -10.86 4.65 35.54
N ALA A 113 -11.63 3.62 35.88
CA ALA A 113 -11.68 3.07 37.23
C ALA A 113 -10.33 2.46 37.67
N HIS A 114 -9.61 1.82 36.75
CA HIS A 114 -8.29 1.26 37.04
C HIS A 114 -7.25 2.37 37.29
N VAL A 115 -7.20 3.40 36.42
CA VAL A 115 -6.28 4.53 36.58
C VAL A 115 -6.57 5.31 37.86
N ILE A 116 -7.84 5.58 38.17
CA ILE A 116 -8.23 6.29 39.39
C ILE A 116 -7.89 5.46 40.64
N GLY A 117 -8.19 4.16 40.63
CA GLY A 117 -7.91 3.27 41.75
C GLY A 117 -6.43 3.16 42.09
N VAL A 118 -5.56 3.01 41.08
CA VAL A 118 -4.12 2.82 41.29
C VAL A 118 -3.39 4.16 41.41
N ARG A 119 -3.61 5.11 40.50
CA ARG A 119 -2.83 6.35 40.43
C ARG A 119 -3.36 7.46 41.33
N LEU A 120 -4.67 7.73 41.27
CA LEU A 120 -5.26 8.78 42.08
C LEU A 120 -5.32 8.35 43.56
N GLY A 121 -5.59 7.07 43.83
CA GLY A 121 -5.48 6.48 45.16
C GLY A 121 -4.10 6.68 45.79
N GLN A 122 -3.03 6.38 45.05
CA GLN A 122 -1.65 6.67 45.49
C GLN A 122 -1.43 8.17 45.75
N THR A 123 -1.90 9.04 44.85
CA THR A 123 -1.64 10.49 44.92
C THR A 123 -2.39 11.17 46.07
N LEU A 124 -3.65 10.79 46.31
CA LEU A 124 -4.51 11.41 47.33
C LEU A 124 -4.33 10.79 48.72
N TYR A 125 -4.09 9.48 48.78
CA TYR A 125 -4.15 8.71 50.02
C TYR A 125 -2.88 7.90 50.30
N GLY A 126 -1.87 7.94 49.43
CA GLY A 126 -0.62 7.19 49.62
C GLY A 126 -0.77 5.68 49.49
N HIS A 127 -1.81 5.20 48.77
CA HIS A 127 -2.01 3.77 48.55
C HIS A 127 -0.84 3.13 47.79
N GLU A 128 -0.35 1.99 48.28
CA GLU A 128 0.67 1.16 47.63
C GLU A 128 0.03 -0.08 47.02
N LYS A 129 -0.76 0.13 45.95
CA LYS A 129 -1.37 -0.96 45.18
C LYS A 129 -0.41 -1.47 44.13
N LEU A 130 -0.01 -2.73 44.27
CA LEU A 130 0.85 -3.45 43.34
C LEU A 130 0.08 -4.64 42.75
N TYR A 131 0.78 -5.53 42.06
CA TYR A 131 0.17 -6.68 41.39
C TYR A 131 -0.63 -7.61 42.32
N PRO A 132 -0.17 -7.97 43.52
CA PRO A 132 -0.91 -8.84 44.44
C PRO A 132 -2.34 -8.33 44.71
N GLN A 133 -2.51 -7.03 44.95
CA GLN A 133 -3.81 -6.43 45.28
C GLN A 133 -4.73 -6.36 44.06
N GLU A 134 -4.21 -5.99 42.89
CA GLU A 134 -5.02 -5.92 41.67
C GLU A 134 -5.44 -7.33 41.19
N LEU A 135 -4.54 -8.32 41.29
CA LEU A 135 -4.86 -9.70 40.96
C LEU A 135 -5.87 -10.30 41.95
N TYR A 136 -5.74 -10.02 43.25
CA TYR A 136 -6.76 -10.37 44.24
C TYR A 136 -8.12 -9.75 43.90
N LEU A 137 -8.15 -8.49 43.49
CA LEU A 137 -9.38 -7.83 43.05
C LEU A 137 -10.01 -8.52 41.83
N PHE A 138 -9.20 -8.93 40.86
CA PHE A 138 -9.70 -9.51 39.61
C PHE A 138 -10.06 -10.99 39.69
N PHE A 139 -9.45 -11.76 40.57
CA PHE A 139 -9.67 -13.21 40.65
C PHE A 139 -10.49 -13.63 41.88
N VAL A 140 -10.49 -12.83 42.94
CA VAL A 140 -11.14 -13.18 44.22
C VAL A 140 -12.25 -12.19 44.57
N ALA A 141 -11.94 -10.91 44.77
CA ALA A 141 -12.90 -9.97 45.35
C ALA A 141 -14.00 -9.49 44.38
N ALA A 142 -13.66 -9.29 43.10
CA ALA A 142 -14.61 -8.84 42.07
C ALA A 142 -14.30 -9.48 40.70
N PRO A 143 -14.58 -10.78 40.50
CA PRO A 143 -14.20 -11.53 39.30
C PRO A 143 -14.69 -10.92 37.97
N GLY A 144 -15.79 -10.17 37.99
CA GLY A 144 -16.28 -9.44 36.80
C GLY A 144 -15.29 -8.41 36.25
N ARG A 145 -14.39 -7.87 37.09
CA ARG A 145 -13.35 -6.91 36.65
C ARG A 145 -12.30 -7.56 35.74
N LEU A 146 -12.06 -8.87 35.86
CA LEU A 146 -11.13 -9.58 34.98
C LEU A 146 -11.55 -9.46 33.50
N TRP A 147 -12.83 -9.68 33.21
CA TRP A 147 -13.35 -9.58 31.84
C TRP A 147 -13.27 -8.17 31.29
N LEU A 148 -13.59 -7.16 32.11
CA LEU A 148 -13.48 -5.76 31.72
C LEU A 148 -12.02 -5.39 31.38
N MET A 149 -11.06 -5.76 32.23
CA MET A 149 -9.64 -5.46 32.02
C MET A 149 -9.06 -6.24 30.83
N THR A 150 -9.42 -7.51 30.67
CA THR A 150 -8.99 -8.32 29.52
C THR A 150 -9.51 -7.72 28.21
N THR A 151 -10.78 -7.30 28.18
CA THR A 151 -11.40 -6.62 27.04
C THR A 151 -10.69 -5.30 26.73
N LEU A 152 -10.42 -4.49 27.76
CA LEU A 152 -9.67 -3.24 27.63
C LEU A 152 -8.28 -3.46 27.02
N LEU A 153 -7.52 -4.45 27.52
CA LEU A 153 -6.19 -4.78 26.99
C LEU A 153 -6.26 -5.11 25.50
N ILE A 154 -7.19 -5.99 25.10
CA ILE A 154 -7.38 -6.37 23.69
C ILE A 154 -7.77 -5.15 22.84
N ILE A 155 -8.71 -4.34 23.30
CA ILE A 155 -9.16 -3.12 22.61
C ILE A 155 -7.99 -2.13 22.42
N ALA A 156 -7.24 -1.85 23.49
CA ALA A 156 -6.11 -0.92 23.46
C ALA A 156 -5.00 -1.40 22.52
N TRP A 157 -4.68 -2.69 22.58
CA TRP A 157 -3.68 -3.32 21.72
C TRP A 157 -4.07 -3.25 20.24
N ILE A 158 -5.29 -3.71 19.91
CA ILE A 158 -5.80 -3.68 18.53
C ILE A 158 -5.85 -2.25 18.00
N HIS A 159 -6.35 -1.29 18.80
CA HIS A 159 -6.39 0.13 18.43
C HIS A 159 -4.99 0.65 18.06
N GLY A 160 -3.99 0.36 18.89
CA GLY A 160 -2.59 0.73 18.68
C GLY A 160 -1.99 0.07 17.42
N CYS A 161 -2.17 -1.24 17.25
CA CYS A 161 -1.70 -1.99 16.09
C CYS A 161 -2.27 -1.44 14.78
N ILE A 162 -3.58 -1.13 14.73
CA ILE A 162 -4.19 -0.50 13.56
C ILE A 162 -3.50 0.85 13.27
N GLY A 163 -3.24 1.66 14.30
CA GLY A 163 -2.54 2.94 14.18
C GLY A 163 -1.15 2.81 13.56
N ILE A 164 -0.33 1.90 14.08
CA ILE A 164 1.02 1.61 13.60
C ILE A 164 1.00 1.06 12.17
N TYR A 165 0.10 0.11 11.87
CA TYR A 165 -0.05 -0.46 10.53
C TYR A 165 -0.34 0.63 9.48
N PHE A 166 -1.31 1.52 9.74
CA PHE A 166 -1.61 2.61 8.81
C PHE A 166 -0.49 3.65 8.66
N TRP A 167 0.38 3.76 9.65
CA TRP A 167 1.56 4.62 9.58
C TRP A 167 2.67 3.98 8.73
N LEU A 168 2.93 2.69 8.93
CA LEU A 168 4.08 2.01 8.32
C LEU A 168 3.80 1.38 6.95
N ARG A 169 2.56 0.97 6.62
CA ARG A 169 2.26 0.13 5.43
C ARG A 169 2.70 0.66 4.06
N LEU A 170 2.98 1.96 3.94
CA LEU A 170 3.43 2.60 2.69
C LEU A 170 4.94 2.86 2.68
N LYS A 171 5.66 2.49 3.73
CA LYS A 171 7.11 2.65 3.85
C LYS A 171 7.80 1.44 3.20
N PRO A 172 8.89 1.63 2.43
CA PRO A 172 9.57 0.53 1.74
C PRO A 172 10.10 -0.55 2.70
N LEU A 173 10.49 -0.16 3.92
CA LEU A 173 10.95 -1.09 4.96
C LEU A 173 9.83 -1.96 5.54
N PHE A 174 8.56 -1.60 5.36
CA PHE A 174 7.45 -2.33 5.99
C PHE A 174 7.32 -3.76 5.46
N ALA A 175 7.58 -4.00 4.17
CA ALA A 175 7.50 -5.34 3.60
C ALA A 175 8.49 -6.30 4.29
N ARG A 176 9.68 -5.82 4.66
CA ARG A 176 10.69 -6.61 5.38
C ARG A 176 10.37 -6.73 6.88
N ALA A 177 9.84 -5.68 7.48
CA ALA A 177 9.52 -5.65 8.91
C ALA A 177 8.19 -6.35 9.28
N ALA A 178 7.28 -6.52 8.31
CA ALA A 178 5.92 -6.99 8.55
C ALA A 178 5.83 -8.35 9.28
N PRO A 179 6.65 -9.38 8.98
CA PRO A 179 6.60 -10.65 9.71
C PRO A 179 6.95 -10.49 11.20
N TYR A 180 7.98 -9.70 11.51
CA TYR A 180 8.40 -9.46 12.89
C TYR A 180 7.37 -8.61 13.66
N LEU A 181 6.80 -7.59 13.01
CA LEU A 181 5.74 -6.79 13.61
C LEU A 181 4.47 -7.61 13.85
N LEU A 182 4.13 -8.54 12.96
CA LEU A 182 3.01 -9.45 13.15
C LEU A 182 3.29 -10.43 14.30
N ALA A 183 4.49 -11.00 14.37
CA ALA A 183 4.89 -11.86 15.48
C ALA A 183 4.79 -11.12 16.82
N ALA A 184 5.31 -9.89 16.91
CA ALA A 184 5.18 -9.06 18.11
C ALA A 184 3.71 -8.72 18.43
N ALA A 185 2.91 -8.40 17.40
CA ALA A 185 1.48 -8.08 17.56
C ALA A 185 0.65 -9.25 18.11
N VAL A 186 1.10 -10.49 17.93
CA VAL A 186 0.43 -11.69 18.45
C VAL A 186 1.05 -12.15 19.77
N LEU A 187 2.37 -12.20 19.88
CA LEU A 187 3.06 -12.78 21.04
C LEU A 187 2.93 -11.91 22.29
N ILE A 188 3.09 -10.59 22.18
CA ILE A 188 3.03 -9.68 23.34
C ILE A 188 1.69 -9.76 24.08
N PRO A 189 0.51 -9.62 23.42
CA PRO A 189 -0.77 -9.74 24.12
C PRO A 189 -1.03 -11.14 24.65
N THR A 190 -0.63 -12.19 23.92
CA THR A 190 -0.81 -13.57 24.39
C THR A 190 -0.01 -13.85 25.65
N LEU A 191 1.27 -13.46 25.68
CA LEU A 191 2.12 -13.63 26.86
C LEU A 191 1.63 -12.78 28.03
N ALA A 192 1.17 -11.55 27.78
CA ALA A 192 0.61 -10.68 28.80
C ALA A 192 -0.65 -11.29 29.45
N LEU A 193 -1.61 -11.75 28.64
CA LEU A 193 -2.84 -12.37 29.14
C LEU A 193 -2.57 -13.68 29.89
N LEU A 194 -1.63 -14.50 29.38
CA LEU A 194 -1.22 -15.72 30.06
C LEU A 194 -0.54 -15.40 31.40
N GLY A 195 0.30 -14.37 31.46
CA GLY A 195 0.96 -13.93 32.70
C GLY A 195 -0.03 -13.40 33.74
N ILE A 196 -1.05 -12.63 33.34
CA ILE A 196 -2.14 -12.20 34.23
C ILE A 196 -2.90 -13.41 34.76
N TYR A 197 -3.20 -14.39 33.90
CA TYR A 197 -3.91 -15.60 34.32
C TYR A 197 -3.11 -16.47 35.28
N GLN A 198 -1.81 -16.68 35.02
CA GLN A 198 -0.93 -17.44 35.90
C GLN A 198 -0.76 -16.74 37.25
N GLY A 199 -0.41 -15.45 37.26
CA GLY A 199 -0.29 -14.68 38.50
C GLY A 199 -1.60 -14.62 39.28
N GLY A 200 -2.72 -14.39 38.58
CA GLY A 200 -4.05 -14.37 39.20
C GLY A 200 -4.45 -15.69 39.84
N ARG A 201 -4.12 -16.82 39.21
CA ARG A 201 -4.30 -18.14 39.81
C ARG A 201 -3.42 -18.36 41.04
N SER A 202 -2.16 -17.91 41.02
CA SER A 202 -1.27 -17.99 42.19
C SER A 202 -1.89 -17.24 43.37
N ILE A 203 -2.30 -15.98 43.13
CA ILE A 203 -2.94 -15.16 44.17
C ILE A 203 -4.27 -15.75 44.64
N ALA A 204 -5.07 -16.35 43.76
CA ALA A 204 -6.33 -16.99 44.17
C ALA A 204 -6.09 -18.15 45.16
N ILE A 205 -4.98 -18.86 45.03
CA ILE A 205 -4.58 -19.94 45.95
C ILE A 205 -3.98 -19.36 47.23
N GLU A 206 -3.04 -18.43 47.11
CA GLU A 206 -2.36 -17.80 48.26
C GLU A 206 -3.31 -16.98 49.12
N ALA A 207 -4.31 -16.33 48.53
CA ALA A 207 -5.27 -15.51 49.26
C ALA A 207 -6.24 -16.33 50.13
N ASP A 208 -6.26 -17.66 50.05
CA ASP A 208 -6.95 -18.49 51.05
C ASP A 208 -6.17 -18.60 52.36
N ASP A 209 -4.87 -18.29 52.35
CA ASP A 209 -4.07 -18.13 53.56
C ASP A 209 -4.41 -16.80 54.26
N GLY A 210 -4.75 -16.90 55.55
CA GLY A 210 -5.05 -15.75 56.40
C GLY A 210 -3.85 -14.83 56.58
N GLU A 211 -2.63 -15.36 56.57
CA GLU A 211 -1.40 -14.57 56.70
C GLU A 211 -1.13 -13.72 55.45
N TRP A 212 -1.37 -14.27 54.26
CA TRP A 212 -1.25 -13.52 53.02
C TRP A 212 -2.16 -12.29 53.01
N ARG A 213 -3.42 -12.45 53.45
CA ARG A 213 -4.39 -11.34 53.50
C ARG A 213 -3.99 -10.24 54.47
N THR A 214 -3.46 -10.59 55.65
CA THR A 214 -3.01 -9.58 56.63
C THR A 214 -1.80 -8.81 56.13
N HIS A 215 -0.94 -9.43 55.33
CA HIS A 215 0.23 -8.78 54.73
C HIS A 215 -0.10 -7.94 53.49
N ASN A 216 -1.03 -8.39 52.64
CA ASN A 216 -1.28 -7.80 51.31
C ASN A 216 -2.52 -6.91 51.23
N LEU A 217 -3.43 -6.97 52.21
CA LEU A 217 -4.66 -6.17 52.24
C LEU A 217 -4.66 -5.17 53.40
N THR A 218 -3.50 -4.63 53.75
CA THR A 218 -3.39 -3.59 54.78
C THR A 218 -4.03 -2.28 54.32
N ARG A 219 -4.37 -1.41 55.28
CA ARG A 219 -4.86 -0.05 54.98
C ARG A 219 -3.94 0.73 54.04
N ARG A 220 -2.62 0.53 54.13
CA ARG A 220 -1.63 1.17 53.26
C ARG A 220 -1.75 0.70 51.81
N GLN A 221 -2.11 -0.55 51.58
CA GLN A 221 -2.26 -1.11 50.24
C GLN A 221 -3.65 -0.83 49.67
N VAL A 222 -4.73 -1.16 50.38
CA VAL A 222 -6.10 -1.12 49.81
C VAL A 222 -6.91 0.13 50.15
N GLY A 223 -6.53 0.86 51.20
CA GLY A 223 -7.25 2.02 51.71
C GLY A 223 -8.40 1.68 52.66
N THR A 224 -9.17 2.69 53.05
CA THR A 224 -10.44 2.53 53.78
C THR A 224 -11.65 2.48 52.84
N VAL A 225 -12.79 2.00 53.33
CA VAL A 225 -14.07 2.01 52.58
C VAL A 225 -14.45 3.43 52.16
N ALA A 226 -14.29 4.43 53.03
CA ALA A 226 -14.61 5.82 52.71
C ALA A 226 -13.69 6.42 51.62
N GLU A 227 -12.41 6.03 51.61
CA GLU A 227 -11.46 6.40 50.55
C GLU A 227 -11.87 5.74 49.22
N ALA A 228 -12.23 4.45 49.25
CA ALA A 228 -12.70 3.71 48.08
C ALA A 228 -13.99 4.32 47.49
N ASP A 229 -14.99 4.64 48.33
CA ASP A 229 -16.23 5.29 47.92
C ASP A 229 -15.99 6.66 47.27
N THR A 230 -14.97 7.38 47.73
CA THR A 230 -14.59 8.68 47.15
C THR A 230 -13.94 8.49 45.78
N LEU A 231 -13.03 7.53 45.64
CA LEU A 231 -12.43 7.19 44.34
C LEU A 231 -13.47 6.69 43.33
N ASP A 232 -14.43 5.88 43.76
CA ASP A 232 -15.52 5.38 42.90
C ASP A 232 -16.45 6.52 42.45
N ARG A 233 -16.79 7.47 43.33
CA ARG A 233 -17.55 8.67 42.94
C ARG A 233 -16.80 9.53 41.92
N ILE A 234 -15.49 9.73 42.10
CA ILE A 234 -14.66 10.48 41.14
C ILE A 234 -14.63 9.75 39.79
N SER A 235 -14.37 8.45 39.79
CA SER A 235 -14.35 7.60 38.60
C SER A 235 -15.68 7.65 37.83
N GLY A 236 -16.80 7.51 38.54
CA GLY A 236 -18.14 7.62 37.96
C GLY A 236 -18.42 8.99 37.35
N GLY A 237 -18.10 10.06 38.08
CA GLY A 237 -18.28 11.44 37.60
C GLY A 237 -17.46 11.75 36.34
N LEU A 238 -16.19 11.34 36.31
CA LEU A 238 -15.32 11.50 35.14
C LEU A 238 -15.82 10.69 33.95
N THR A 239 -16.30 9.46 34.18
CA THR A 239 -16.86 8.60 33.12
C THR A 239 -18.13 9.22 32.52
N ILE A 240 -19.05 9.71 33.36
CA ILE A 240 -20.27 10.41 32.91
C ILE A 240 -19.90 11.68 32.13
N GLY A 241 -18.96 12.48 32.63
CA GLY A 241 -18.47 13.66 31.94
C GLY A 241 -17.89 13.35 30.56
N TYR A 242 -17.08 12.30 30.46
CA TYR A 242 -16.52 11.84 29.18
C TYR A 242 -17.61 11.37 28.20
N LEU A 243 -18.58 10.57 28.64
CA LEU A 243 -19.71 10.16 27.81
C LEU A 243 -20.57 11.35 27.37
N GLY A 244 -20.75 12.34 28.25
CA GLY A 244 -21.41 13.62 27.94
C GLY A 244 -20.68 14.40 26.84
N LEU A 245 -19.34 14.45 26.87
CA LEU A 245 -18.53 15.06 25.80
C LEU A 245 -18.71 14.35 24.45
N LEU A 246 -18.79 13.02 24.44
CA LEU A 246 -19.06 12.25 23.21
C LEU A 246 -20.47 12.54 22.67
N ALA A 247 -21.47 12.58 23.54
CA ALA A 247 -22.84 12.92 23.17
C ALA A 247 -22.93 14.34 22.60
N LEU A 248 -22.26 15.31 23.22
CA LEU A 248 -22.19 16.70 22.73
C LEU A 248 -21.51 16.78 21.35
N ALA A 249 -20.41 16.04 21.14
CA ALA A 249 -19.73 16.00 19.84
C ALA A 249 -20.64 15.43 18.73
N LEU A 250 -21.44 14.40 19.04
CA LEU A 250 -22.42 13.83 18.12
C LEU A 250 -23.58 14.80 17.84
N ALA A 251 -24.09 15.49 18.86
CA ALA A 251 -25.13 16.50 18.72
C ALA A 251 -24.63 17.68 17.85
N ALA A 252 -23.44 18.21 18.14
CA ALA A 252 -22.81 19.28 17.37
C ALA A 252 -22.59 18.88 15.90
N ARG A 253 -22.22 17.62 15.65
CA ARG A 253 -22.13 17.05 14.29
C ARG A 253 -23.50 17.05 13.60
N GLY A 254 -24.57 16.66 14.29
CA GLY A 254 -25.94 16.69 13.78
C GLY A 254 -26.39 18.10 13.38
N VAL A 255 -26.15 19.08 14.27
CA VAL A 255 -26.44 20.51 14.01
C VAL A 255 -25.68 21.01 12.79
N ARG A 256 -24.38 20.70 12.67
CA ARG A 256 -23.58 21.09 11.49
C ARG A 256 -24.15 20.49 10.20
N ALA A 257 -24.50 19.21 10.20
CA ALA A 257 -25.07 18.54 9.04
C ALA A 257 -26.41 19.17 8.60
N LEU A 258 -27.25 19.61 9.55
CA LEU A 258 -28.48 20.32 9.26
C LEU A 258 -28.22 21.71 8.67
N ARG A 259 -27.24 22.46 9.21
CA ARG A 259 -26.82 23.77 8.66
C ARG A 259 -26.27 23.64 7.24
N GLU A 260 -25.42 22.64 6.98
CA GLU A 260 -24.86 22.38 5.66
C GLU A 260 -25.94 22.08 4.60
N ARG A 261 -27.02 21.38 4.98
CA ARG A 261 -28.17 21.15 4.09
C ARG A 261 -28.94 22.44 3.75
N ARG A 262 -28.94 23.42 4.66
CA ARG A 262 -29.59 24.73 4.46
C ARG A 262 -28.70 25.73 3.70
N GLY A 263 -27.38 25.51 3.64
CA GLY A 263 -26.39 26.42 3.06
C GLY A 263 -26.25 26.42 1.53
N GLY A 264 -27.22 25.87 0.80
CA GLY A 264 -27.22 25.81 -0.66
C GLY A 264 -26.62 24.52 -1.25
N MET A 265 -27.07 24.19 -2.46
CA MET A 265 -26.69 22.98 -3.20
C MET A 265 -25.94 23.38 -4.46
N ILE A 266 -24.90 22.63 -4.80
CA ILE A 266 -24.12 22.76 -6.04
C ILE A 266 -24.28 21.52 -6.91
N ALA A 267 -24.18 21.68 -8.22
CA ALA A 267 -24.14 20.60 -9.20
C ALA A 267 -22.68 20.24 -9.54
N LEU A 268 -22.38 18.94 -9.47
CA LEU A 268 -21.11 18.38 -9.93
C LEU A 268 -21.36 17.55 -11.18
N SER A 269 -20.78 17.99 -12.30
CA SER A 269 -20.93 17.37 -13.61
C SER A 269 -19.69 16.55 -13.95
N TYR A 270 -19.87 15.25 -14.15
CA TYR A 270 -18.81 14.30 -14.45
C TYR A 270 -18.65 14.17 -15.96
N GLY A 271 -17.43 13.90 -16.41
CA GLY A 271 -17.11 13.71 -17.82
C GLY A 271 -17.89 12.63 -18.57
N ASN A 272 -18.57 11.73 -17.88
CA ASN A 272 -19.46 10.72 -18.46
C ASN A 272 -20.91 11.21 -18.64
N GLY A 273 -21.17 12.51 -18.47
CA GLY A 273 -22.50 13.13 -18.58
C GLY A 273 -23.36 13.03 -17.31
N LYS A 274 -22.92 12.31 -16.27
CA LYS A 274 -23.68 12.21 -15.02
C LYS A 274 -23.50 13.48 -14.19
N THR A 275 -24.60 14.03 -13.68
CA THR A 275 -24.61 15.20 -12.80
C THR A 275 -25.21 14.85 -11.46
N VAL A 276 -24.58 15.27 -10.36
CA VAL A 276 -25.10 15.06 -9.00
C VAL A 276 -25.19 16.37 -8.23
N ARG A 277 -26.28 16.55 -7.49
CA ARG A 277 -26.45 17.71 -6.60
C ARG A 277 -25.98 17.36 -5.18
N VAL A 278 -25.16 18.22 -4.61
CA VAL A 278 -24.61 18.04 -3.26
C VAL A 278 -24.62 19.35 -2.47
N PRO A 279 -24.78 19.30 -1.14
CA PRO A 279 -24.65 20.51 -0.33
C PRO A 279 -23.23 21.06 -0.39
N LYS A 280 -23.11 22.39 -0.27
CA LYS A 280 -21.81 23.07 -0.24
C LYS A 280 -20.89 22.52 0.87
N GLY A 281 -19.58 22.56 0.61
CA GLY A 281 -18.55 22.15 1.56
C GLY A 281 -18.15 20.67 1.54
N LEU A 282 -18.80 19.83 0.71
CA LEU A 282 -18.29 18.49 0.41
C LEU A 282 -17.11 18.59 -0.55
N SER A 283 -16.10 17.75 -0.35
CA SER A 283 -15.07 17.56 -1.38
C SER A 283 -15.65 16.80 -2.57
N VAL A 284 -15.05 16.97 -3.74
CA VAL A 284 -15.47 16.25 -4.96
C VAL A 284 -15.46 14.73 -4.74
N LEU A 285 -14.45 14.20 -4.05
CA LEU A 285 -14.37 12.78 -3.73
C LEU A 285 -15.51 12.34 -2.80
N GLU A 286 -15.80 13.10 -1.74
CA GLU A 286 -16.94 12.79 -0.85
C GLU A 286 -18.26 12.82 -1.59
N ALA A 287 -18.44 13.78 -2.50
CA ALA A 287 -19.62 13.88 -3.34
C ALA A 287 -19.76 12.67 -4.28
N SER A 288 -18.65 12.23 -4.91
CA SER A 288 -18.63 11.01 -5.73
C SER A 288 -19.03 9.79 -4.90
N LEU A 289 -18.37 9.58 -3.76
CA LEU A 289 -18.61 8.41 -2.91
C LEU A 289 -20.03 8.39 -2.34
N ARG A 290 -20.61 9.55 -2.00
CA ARG A 290 -21.98 9.66 -1.50
C ARG A 290 -23.04 9.22 -2.51
N HIS A 291 -22.77 9.43 -3.79
CA HIS A 291 -23.66 9.08 -4.90
C HIS A 291 -23.27 7.77 -5.59
N ASN A 292 -22.47 6.93 -4.90
CA ASN A 292 -21.95 5.66 -5.41
C ASN A 292 -21.28 5.80 -6.78
N LEU A 293 -20.62 6.94 -7.02
CA LEU A 293 -19.81 7.16 -8.20
C LEU A 293 -18.39 6.66 -7.95
N PRO A 294 -17.92 5.68 -8.74
CA PRO A 294 -16.56 5.18 -8.63
C PRO A 294 -15.52 6.31 -8.77
N HIS A 295 -14.56 6.37 -7.85
CA HIS A 295 -13.51 7.41 -7.85
C HIS A 295 -12.21 6.86 -7.25
N ALA A 296 -11.14 6.84 -8.05
CA ALA A 296 -9.82 6.37 -7.66
C ALA A 296 -9.28 7.10 -6.40
N SER A 297 -8.93 6.38 -5.34
CA SER A 297 -8.44 7.01 -4.09
C SER A 297 -7.61 6.07 -3.20
N VAL A 298 -6.38 5.73 -3.63
CA VAL A 298 -5.47 4.78 -2.90
C VAL A 298 -5.24 5.19 -1.45
N CYS A 299 -5.05 6.48 -1.20
CA CYS A 299 -4.84 6.99 0.15
C CYS A 299 -6.13 7.17 0.98
N GLY A 300 -7.30 6.84 0.42
CA GLY A 300 -8.61 7.07 1.04
C GLY A 300 -8.98 8.55 1.18
N GLY A 301 -8.54 9.40 0.25
CA GLY A 301 -8.87 10.83 0.24
C GLY A 301 -8.05 11.71 1.19
N ARG A 302 -6.82 11.30 1.51
CA ARG A 302 -5.95 11.95 2.50
C ARG A 302 -4.83 12.82 1.90
N ALA A 303 -4.87 13.10 0.59
CA ALA A 303 -3.81 13.77 -0.17
C ALA A 303 -2.40 13.18 0.11
N ARG A 304 -2.28 11.84 0.08
CA ARG A 304 -0.99 11.13 0.16
C ARG A 304 -0.62 10.39 -1.14
N CYS A 305 -1.50 10.44 -2.11
CA CYS A 305 -1.31 9.88 -3.43
C CYS A 305 -1.95 10.83 -4.45
N SER A 306 -1.58 10.66 -5.71
CA SER A 306 -2.07 11.46 -6.82
C SER A 306 -3.24 10.81 -7.58
N THR A 307 -3.80 9.71 -7.06
CA THR A 307 -4.79 8.92 -7.81
C THR A 307 -6.18 9.55 -7.92
N CYS A 308 -6.61 10.38 -6.97
CA CYS A 308 -7.91 11.06 -7.02
C CYS A 308 -7.89 12.37 -7.83
N ARG A 309 -6.94 12.51 -8.76
CA ARG A 309 -6.81 13.72 -9.57
C ARG A 309 -8.00 13.87 -10.52
N ILE A 310 -8.49 15.10 -10.61
CA ILE A 310 -9.49 15.53 -11.57
C ILE A 310 -8.94 16.68 -12.38
N ARG A 311 -9.38 16.80 -13.62
CA ARG A 311 -9.17 17.99 -14.45
C ARG A 311 -10.50 18.71 -14.63
N ILE A 312 -10.52 19.96 -14.24
CA ILE A 312 -11.70 20.82 -14.27
C ILE A 312 -11.93 21.31 -15.70
N ILE A 313 -13.19 21.39 -16.10
CA ILE A 313 -13.63 21.81 -17.43
C ILE A 313 -14.29 23.18 -17.29
N GLY A 314 -13.81 24.16 -18.06
CA GLY A 314 -14.35 25.51 -18.07
C GLY A 314 -13.60 26.47 -17.13
N ASP A 315 -14.31 27.48 -16.63
CA ASP A 315 -13.73 28.51 -15.77
C ASP A 315 -13.28 27.93 -14.42
N HIS A 316 -12.04 28.24 -14.06
CA HIS A 316 -11.38 27.80 -12.84
C HIS A 316 -10.92 28.97 -11.96
N ALA A 317 -11.26 30.22 -12.32
CA ALA A 317 -10.92 31.42 -11.56
C ALA A 317 -11.60 31.44 -10.17
N ALA A 318 -12.79 30.85 -10.05
CA ALA A 318 -13.53 30.76 -8.79
C ALA A 318 -13.10 29.59 -7.88
N LEU A 319 -12.05 28.84 -8.24
CA LEU A 319 -11.59 27.73 -7.43
C LEU A 319 -10.84 28.22 -6.18
N PRO A 320 -11.06 27.59 -5.01
CA PRO A 320 -10.28 27.89 -3.83
C PRO A 320 -8.82 27.48 -4.03
N GLU A 321 -7.90 28.24 -3.45
CA GLU A 321 -6.47 27.91 -3.46
C GLU A 321 -6.19 26.46 -2.99
N PRO A 322 -5.23 25.75 -3.60
CA PRO A 322 -4.84 24.43 -3.14
C PRO A 322 -4.41 24.45 -1.68
N SER A 323 -4.99 23.54 -0.88
CA SER A 323 -4.47 23.32 0.47
C SER A 323 -2.99 22.93 0.42
N GLN A 324 -2.21 23.21 1.47
CA GLN A 324 -0.78 22.85 1.52
C GLN A 324 -0.49 21.38 1.13
N ARG A 325 -1.37 20.45 1.51
CA ARG A 325 -1.24 19.02 1.17
C ARG A 325 -1.50 18.74 -0.30
N GLU A 326 -2.48 19.43 -0.87
CA GLU A 326 -2.76 19.36 -2.30
C GLU A 326 -1.58 19.90 -3.09
N ALA A 327 -1.10 21.10 -2.75
CA ALA A 327 0.07 21.72 -3.37
C ALA A 327 1.30 20.81 -3.30
N PHE A 328 1.58 20.21 -2.14
CA PHE A 328 2.70 19.27 -1.97
C PHE A 328 2.63 18.06 -2.92
N VAL A 329 1.44 17.46 -3.07
CA VAL A 329 1.26 16.31 -3.97
C VAL A 329 1.31 16.75 -5.44
N LEU A 330 0.69 17.88 -5.80
CA LEU A 330 0.70 18.41 -7.17
C LEU A 330 2.11 18.79 -7.62
N ALA A 331 2.90 19.42 -6.75
CA ALA A 331 4.31 19.72 -7.00
C ALA A 331 5.12 18.46 -7.30
N ARG A 332 4.91 17.37 -6.55
CA ARG A 332 5.60 16.09 -6.75
C ARG A 332 5.13 15.33 -8.00
N VAL A 333 3.92 15.63 -8.48
CA VAL A 333 3.40 15.15 -9.76
C VAL A 333 4.00 15.95 -10.93
N GLY A 334 4.60 17.11 -10.68
CA GLY A 334 5.18 17.97 -11.70
C GLY A 334 4.14 18.79 -12.47
N THR A 335 2.97 19.06 -11.88
CA THR A 335 1.94 19.88 -12.52
C THR A 335 1.74 21.21 -11.80
N ALA A 336 1.79 22.30 -12.57
CA ALA A 336 1.43 23.65 -12.14
C ALA A 336 0.10 24.12 -12.75
N ASP A 337 -0.61 23.24 -13.46
CA ASP A 337 -1.87 23.54 -14.13
C ASP A 337 -3.00 23.68 -13.08
N PRO A 338 -3.60 24.88 -12.92
CA PRO A 338 -4.63 25.13 -11.90
C PRO A 338 -5.93 24.35 -12.16
N SER A 339 -6.15 23.85 -13.38
CA SER A 339 -7.29 22.99 -13.70
C SER A 339 -7.15 21.59 -13.10
N ILE A 340 -5.94 21.17 -12.68
CA ILE A 340 -5.68 19.86 -12.10
C ILE A 340 -5.72 19.94 -10.59
N ARG A 341 -6.72 19.28 -9.99
CA ARG A 341 -6.95 19.29 -8.54
C ARG A 341 -7.05 17.89 -7.98
N LEU A 342 -6.83 17.74 -6.68
CA LEU A 342 -7.16 16.51 -5.98
C LEU A 342 -8.62 16.55 -5.54
N ALA A 343 -9.44 15.63 -6.06
CA ALA A 343 -10.86 15.55 -5.70
C ALA A 343 -11.10 15.41 -4.20
N CYS A 344 -10.16 14.82 -3.46
CA CYS A 344 -10.25 14.69 -2.01
C CYS A 344 -10.01 15.98 -1.23
N GLN A 345 -9.39 16.99 -1.83
CA GLN A 345 -9.10 18.27 -1.19
C GLN A 345 -10.00 19.39 -1.70
N LEU A 346 -10.28 19.41 -3.01
CA LEU A 346 -11.12 20.44 -3.63
C LEU A 346 -12.55 20.38 -3.09
N ARG A 347 -13.00 21.50 -2.52
CA ARG A 347 -14.36 21.74 -2.04
C ARG A 347 -14.96 22.91 -2.83
N PRO A 348 -15.69 22.64 -3.93
CA PRO A 348 -16.25 23.69 -4.75
C PRO A 348 -17.37 24.44 -4.00
N GLU A 349 -17.47 25.75 -4.24
CA GLU A 349 -18.54 26.62 -3.71
C GLU A 349 -19.63 26.92 -4.74
N THR A 350 -19.33 26.68 -6.01
CA THR A 350 -20.18 26.83 -7.20
C THR A 350 -20.28 25.50 -7.94
N ASP A 351 -21.11 25.46 -8.98
CA ASP A 351 -21.21 24.31 -9.86
C ASP A 351 -19.87 24.03 -10.54
N LEU A 352 -19.53 22.75 -10.70
CA LEU A 352 -18.21 22.32 -11.17
C LEU A 352 -18.34 21.16 -12.15
N SER A 353 -17.69 21.30 -13.30
CA SER A 353 -17.56 20.26 -14.32
C SER A 353 -16.13 19.73 -14.35
N PHE A 354 -15.92 18.41 -14.42
CA PHE A 354 -14.58 17.81 -14.43
C PHE A 354 -14.52 16.40 -15.04
N PHE A 355 -13.33 16.00 -15.49
CA PHE A 355 -12.97 14.61 -15.82
C PHE A 355 -12.08 14.01 -14.72
N GLN A 356 -12.25 12.71 -14.46
CA GLN A 356 -11.35 11.96 -13.59
C GLN A 356 -10.12 11.52 -14.38
N LEU A 357 -8.92 11.85 -13.91
CA LEU A 357 -7.68 11.50 -14.62
C LEU A 357 -7.31 10.01 -14.45
N PHE A 358 -7.84 9.35 -13.42
CA PHE A 358 -7.62 7.94 -13.15
C PHE A 358 -8.97 7.23 -13.08
N MET A 359 -9.07 6.14 -13.83
CA MET A 359 -10.25 5.28 -13.79
C MET A 359 -10.26 4.47 -12.49
N PRO A 360 -11.42 4.27 -11.85
CA PRO A 360 -11.53 3.54 -10.58
C PRO A 360 -11.30 2.03 -10.70
N HIS A 361 -11.44 1.45 -11.89
CA HIS A 361 -11.23 0.01 -12.13
C HIS A 361 -9.76 -0.44 -11.99
N THR A 362 -8.79 0.47 -12.00
CA THR A 362 -7.38 0.13 -11.76
C THR A 362 -7.02 -0.05 -10.28
N LEU A 363 -7.97 0.11 -9.34
CA LEU A 363 -7.67 0.18 -7.90
C LEU A 363 -8.59 -0.62 -6.98
N SER A 364 -9.55 -1.38 -7.52
CA SER A 364 -10.38 -2.28 -6.71
C SER A 364 -9.62 -3.58 -6.44
N ALA A 365 -8.76 -3.57 -5.44
CA ALA A 365 -8.45 -4.79 -4.69
C ALA A 365 -9.70 -5.17 -3.88
N ASN A 366 -10.69 -5.79 -4.54
CA ASN A 366 -11.44 -6.96 -4.07
C ASN A 366 -12.74 -7.22 -4.87
N ALA A 367 -12.93 -8.53 -5.09
CA ALA A 367 -14.14 -9.29 -5.39
C ALA A 367 -14.64 -9.34 -6.85
N HIS A 368 -14.33 -10.48 -7.48
CA HIS A 368 -14.93 -11.05 -8.70
C HIS A 368 -14.35 -10.63 -10.06
N ALA A 369 -13.04 -10.83 -10.24
CA ALA A 369 -12.46 -11.31 -11.49
C ALA A 369 -11.11 -11.96 -11.18
N SER A 370 -10.80 -13.08 -11.82
CA SER A 370 -9.57 -13.84 -11.64
C SER A 370 -8.34 -12.98 -11.96
N ALA A 371 -7.39 -12.95 -11.03
CA ALA A 371 -6.12 -12.20 -11.02
C ALA A 371 -6.21 -10.67 -10.72
N PRO A 372 -5.48 -10.16 -9.71
CA PRO A 372 -5.38 -8.73 -9.44
C PRO A 372 -4.69 -8.01 -10.60
N THR A 373 -5.24 -6.86 -10.99
CA THR A 373 -4.65 -5.99 -12.01
C THR A 373 -3.21 -5.62 -11.61
N ARG A 374 -2.22 -6.03 -12.40
CA ARG A 374 -0.81 -5.75 -12.09
C ARG A 374 -0.53 -4.27 -12.36
N ILE A 375 -0.41 -3.50 -11.28
CA ILE A 375 -0.02 -2.08 -11.33
C ILE A 375 1.41 -2.00 -11.87
N GLY A 376 1.62 -1.14 -12.87
CA GLY A 376 2.90 -0.85 -13.53
C GLY A 376 4.13 -1.07 -12.65
N GLN A 377 4.88 -2.14 -12.91
CA GLN A 377 6.18 -2.40 -12.29
C GLN A 377 7.27 -2.11 -13.30
N GLU A 378 8.25 -1.28 -12.93
CA GLU A 378 9.47 -1.08 -13.70
C GLU A 378 10.34 -2.32 -13.59
N ARG A 379 10.76 -2.86 -14.73
CA ARG A 379 11.55 -4.09 -14.82
C ARG A 379 12.32 -4.14 -16.13
N TYR A 380 13.57 -4.58 -16.06
CA TYR A 380 14.33 -4.95 -17.24
C TYR A 380 13.72 -6.17 -17.93
N LEU A 381 13.33 -6.02 -19.19
CA LEU A 381 12.86 -7.13 -20.04
C LEU A 381 13.56 -7.12 -21.39
N VAL A 382 13.55 -8.27 -22.05
CA VAL A 382 13.96 -8.40 -23.45
C VAL A 382 12.73 -8.59 -24.31
N SER A 383 12.54 -7.69 -25.27
CA SER A 383 11.45 -7.73 -26.24
C SER A 383 11.96 -8.34 -27.54
N LEU A 384 11.23 -9.34 -28.04
CA LEU A 384 11.45 -9.94 -29.35
C LEU A 384 10.22 -9.68 -30.21
N PHE A 385 10.43 -8.97 -31.32
CA PHE A 385 9.43 -8.85 -32.38
C PHE A 385 9.80 -9.76 -33.53
N VAL A 386 8.81 -10.48 -34.06
CA VAL A 386 8.94 -11.28 -35.27
C VAL A 386 7.77 -10.99 -36.21
N ASP A 387 8.05 -10.94 -37.50
CA ASP A 387 7.07 -10.62 -38.54
C ASP A 387 7.33 -11.47 -39.78
N MET A 388 6.26 -11.86 -40.48
CA MET A 388 6.36 -12.62 -41.72
C MET A 388 6.69 -11.67 -42.89
N ARG A 389 7.61 -12.08 -43.76
CA ARG A 389 7.95 -11.29 -44.95
C ARG A 389 6.98 -11.57 -46.08
N GLY A 390 6.43 -10.49 -46.65
CA GLY A 390 5.60 -10.58 -47.85
C GLY A 390 4.23 -11.21 -47.61
N SER A 391 3.71 -11.18 -46.39
CA SER A 391 2.37 -11.66 -46.05
C SER A 391 1.26 -11.01 -46.87
N THR A 392 1.39 -9.72 -47.20
CA THR A 392 0.44 -9.03 -48.10
C THR A 392 0.42 -9.66 -49.49
N GLN A 393 1.59 -9.96 -50.08
CA GLN A 393 1.68 -10.62 -51.38
C GLN A 393 1.18 -12.06 -51.33
N LEU A 394 1.32 -12.73 -50.18
CA LEU A 394 0.76 -14.05 -49.94
C LEU A 394 -0.78 -14.00 -49.91
N ALA A 395 -1.36 -12.97 -49.28
CA ALA A 395 -2.79 -12.76 -49.18
C ALA A 395 -3.46 -12.41 -50.53
N GLU A 396 -2.79 -11.64 -51.39
CA GLU A 396 -3.30 -11.27 -52.72
C GLU A 396 -3.50 -12.46 -53.66
N LYS A 397 -2.69 -13.52 -53.48
CA LYS A 397 -2.62 -14.67 -54.41
C LYS A 397 -3.36 -15.91 -53.91
N ARG A 398 -4.05 -15.82 -52.76
CA ARG A 398 -4.72 -16.95 -52.11
C ARG A 398 -6.12 -16.60 -51.65
N LEU A 399 -6.92 -17.63 -51.40
CA LEU A 399 -8.19 -17.45 -50.72
C LEU A 399 -7.94 -16.99 -49.26
N PRO A 400 -8.83 -16.17 -48.67
CA PRO A 400 -8.66 -15.65 -47.32
C PRO A 400 -8.44 -16.74 -46.26
N PHE A 401 -9.14 -17.88 -46.35
CA PHE A 401 -9.00 -18.99 -45.40
C PHE A 401 -7.61 -19.65 -45.47
N ASP A 402 -7.05 -19.82 -46.65
CA ASP A 402 -5.71 -20.40 -46.82
C ASP A 402 -4.63 -19.46 -46.25
N THR A 403 -4.83 -18.15 -46.42
CA THR A 403 -3.94 -17.12 -45.85
C THR A 403 -3.97 -17.18 -44.33
N VAL A 404 -5.17 -17.23 -43.73
CA VAL A 404 -5.34 -17.35 -42.27
C VAL A 404 -4.72 -18.64 -41.75
N PHE A 405 -4.87 -19.76 -42.46
CA PHE A 405 -4.25 -21.03 -42.09
C PHE A 405 -2.73 -20.93 -42.02
N ILE A 406 -2.08 -20.35 -43.03
CA ILE A 406 -0.62 -20.19 -43.09
C ILE A 406 -0.14 -19.25 -41.98
N VAL A 407 -0.82 -18.12 -41.76
CA VAL A 407 -0.48 -17.17 -40.69
C VAL A 407 -0.59 -17.85 -39.32
N ASN A 408 -1.66 -18.61 -39.05
CA ASN A 408 -1.82 -19.33 -37.79
C ASN A 408 -0.74 -20.41 -37.59
N ARG A 409 -0.33 -21.11 -38.66
CA ARG A 409 0.77 -22.09 -38.58
C ARG A 409 2.11 -21.42 -38.28
N PHE A 410 2.39 -20.29 -38.91
CA PHE A 410 3.56 -19.47 -38.64
C PHE A 410 3.59 -18.98 -37.19
N LEU A 411 2.50 -18.34 -36.72
CA LEU A 411 2.39 -17.86 -35.35
C LEU A 411 2.47 -18.99 -34.33
N GLY A 412 1.97 -20.19 -34.67
CA GLY A 412 2.12 -21.40 -33.86
C GLY A 412 3.57 -21.84 -33.72
N ALA A 413 4.31 -21.97 -34.83
CA ALA A 413 5.73 -22.34 -34.85
C ALA A 413 6.59 -21.34 -34.06
N VAL A 414 6.29 -20.04 -34.22
CA VAL A 414 6.91 -18.95 -33.48
C VAL A 414 6.62 -19.02 -31.98
N SER A 415 5.34 -19.20 -31.61
CA SER A 415 4.92 -19.23 -30.20
C SER A 415 5.55 -20.41 -29.47
N GLN A 416 5.65 -21.58 -30.12
CA GLN A 416 6.28 -22.77 -29.57
C GLN A 416 7.74 -22.49 -29.18
N ALA A 417 8.54 -21.94 -30.09
CA ALA A 417 9.94 -21.62 -29.83
C ALA A 417 10.12 -20.60 -28.70
N VAL A 418 9.23 -19.61 -28.58
CA VAL A 418 9.25 -18.64 -27.49
C VAL A 418 8.96 -19.30 -26.14
N ILE A 419 7.92 -20.14 -26.06
CA ILE A 419 7.52 -20.81 -24.81
C ILE A 419 8.59 -21.79 -24.35
N GLU A 420 9.14 -22.60 -25.24
CA GLU A 420 10.19 -23.60 -24.94
C GLU A 420 11.48 -22.96 -24.40
N ASN A 421 11.74 -21.70 -24.77
CA ASN A 421 12.91 -20.95 -24.32
C ASN A 421 12.59 -19.99 -23.15
N GLY A 422 11.44 -20.12 -22.49
CA GLY A 422 11.10 -19.36 -21.28
C GLY A 422 10.61 -17.93 -21.52
N GLY A 423 10.22 -17.61 -22.75
CA GLY A 423 9.52 -16.37 -23.09
C GLY A 423 8.01 -16.51 -22.99
N GLN A 424 7.32 -15.36 -22.97
CA GLN A 424 5.87 -15.30 -23.01
C GLN A 424 5.42 -14.60 -24.31
N PRO A 425 4.65 -15.29 -25.19
CA PRO A 425 3.90 -14.63 -26.26
C PRO A 425 2.95 -13.60 -25.64
N ASN A 426 3.02 -12.36 -26.12
CA ASN A 426 2.33 -11.23 -25.50
C ASN A 426 1.25 -10.65 -26.41
N GLN A 427 1.63 -10.15 -27.59
CA GLN A 427 0.70 -9.50 -28.51
C GLN A 427 0.90 -10.01 -29.93
N PHE A 428 -0.20 -10.39 -30.59
CA PHE A 428 -0.24 -10.69 -32.02
C PHE A 428 -0.64 -9.42 -32.77
N VAL A 429 0.16 -9.01 -33.75
CA VAL A 429 -0.06 -7.79 -34.54
C VAL A 429 -0.03 -8.19 -36.01
N GLY A 430 -1.21 -8.44 -36.59
CA GLY A 430 -1.32 -8.97 -37.95
C GLY A 430 -0.70 -10.36 -38.05
N ASP A 431 0.33 -10.47 -38.89
CA ASP A 431 1.17 -11.65 -39.13
C ASP A 431 2.44 -11.70 -38.26
N GLY A 432 2.61 -10.73 -37.37
CA GLY A 432 3.73 -10.66 -36.43
C GLY A 432 3.34 -10.92 -34.97
N MET A 433 4.36 -11.11 -34.14
CA MET A 433 4.23 -11.37 -32.72
C MET A 433 5.28 -10.62 -31.89
N LEU A 434 4.83 -10.04 -30.78
CA LEU A 434 5.67 -9.58 -29.67
C LEU A 434 5.78 -10.67 -28.60
N ALA A 435 7.00 -11.02 -28.24
CA ALA A 435 7.33 -11.86 -27.09
C ALA A 435 8.14 -11.09 -26.04
N LEU A 436 7.91 -11.42 -24.77
CA LEU A 436 8.62 -10.86 -23.62
C LEU A 436 9.43 -11.93 -22.89
N PHE A 437 10.67 -11.61 -22.55
CA PHE A 437 11.57 -12.44 -21.74
C PHE A 437 12.03 -11.67 -20.51
N GLY A 438 12.29 -12.36 -19.41
CA GLY A 438 12.75 -11.75 -18.14
C GLY A 438 11.66 -11.50 -17.09
N LEU A 439 10.43 -11.99 -17.30
CA LEU A 439 9.33 -11.86 -16.33
C LEU A 439 9.60 -12.61 -15.01
N SER A 440 10.37 -13.69 -15.07
CA SER A 440 10.79 -14.51 -13.92
C SER A 440 12.28 -14.84 -13.94
N ALA A 441 13.05 -14.18 -14.81
CA ALA A 441 14.49 -14.39 -14.98
C ALA A 441 15.25 -13.08 -14.77
N ASP A 442 16.55 -13.17 -14.48
CA ASP A 442 17.45 -12.02 -14.45
C ASP A 442 17.76 -11.50 -15.87
N PRO A 443 18.32 -10.29 -16.02
CA PRO A 443 18.63 -9.71 -17.33
C PRO A 443 19.51 -10.56 -18.23
N GLN A 444 20.52 -11.24 -17.68
CA GLN A 444 21.47 -12.05 -18.46
C GLN A 444 20.79 -13.30 -19.02
N GLN A 445 20.06 -14.03 -18.16
CA GLN A 445 19.29 -15.18 -18.55
C GLN A 445 18.19 -14.81 -19.56
N ALA A 446 17.50 -13.69 -19.38
CA ALA A 446 16.49 -13.20 -20.31
C ALA A 446 17.07 -12.93 -21.72
N CYS A 447 18.26 -12.32 -21.80
CA CYS A 447 18.94 -12.09 -23.09
C CYS A 447 19.30 -13.42 -23.77
N ARG A 448 19.85 -14.38 -23.01
CA ARG A 448 20.19 -15.71 -23.53
C ARG A 448 18.97 -16.49 -24.02
N GLN A 449 17.86 -16.43 -23.27
CA GLN A 449 16.58 -17.03 -23.63
C GLN A 449 16.02 -16.46 -24.93
N ALA A 450 16.03 -15.13 -25.09
CA ALA A 450 15.55 -14.49 -26.31
C ALA A 450 16.37 -14.89 -27.56
N LEU A 451 17.70 -15.00 -27.42
CA LEU A 451 18.59 -15.44 -28.50
C LEU A 451 18.36 -16.91 -28.88
N LYS A 452 18.17 -17.79 -27.89
CA LYS A 452 17.82 -19.20 -28.15
C LYS A 452 16.44 -19.33 -28.78
N ALA A 453 15.46 -18.53 -28.34
CA ALA A 453 14.14 -18.48 -28.95
C ALA A 453 14.22 -18.07 -30.43
N ALA A 454 15.03 -17.07 -30.79
CA ALA A 454 15.23 -16.67 -32.18
C ALA A 454 15.81 -17.80 -33.05
N SER A 455 16.76 -18.57 -32.51
CA SER A 455 17.28 -19.77 -33.16
C SER A 455 16.22 -20.86 -33.32
N GLY A 456 15.37 -21.07 -32.31
CA GLY A 456 14.26 -22.04 -32.36
C GLY A 456 13.19 -21.63 -33.36
N ILE A 457 12.88 -20.33 -33.45
CA ILE A 457 11.93 -19.78 -34.44
C ILE A 457 12.41 -20.13 -35.86
N ALA A 458 13.69 -19.90 -36.17
CA ALA A 458 14.25 -20.22 -37.48
C ALA A 458 14.15 -21.72 -37.81
N ALA A 459 14.51 -22.59 -36.86
CA ALA A 459 14.40 -24.04 -37.04
C ALA A 459 12.95 -24.50 -37.26
N ASN A 460 12.01 -24.00 -36.47
CA ASN A 460 10.59 -24.37 -36.58
C ASN A 460 9.98 -23.88 -37.91
N ILE A 461 10.40 -22.71 -38.40
CA ILE A 461 9.93 -22.19 -39.69
C ILE A 461 10.53 -22.98 -40.87
N ASP A 462 11.77 -23.45 -40.76
CA ASP A 462 12.36 -24.33 -41.77
C ASP A 462 11.61 -25.66 -41.87
N GLU A 463 11.25 -26.27 -40.72
CA GLU A 463 10.42 -27.46 -40.68
C GLU A 463 9.03 -27.19 -41.31
N LEU A 464 8.41 -26.06 -40.97
CA LEU A 464 7.15 -25.65 -41.56
C LEU A 464 7.24 -25.46 -43.08
N ASN A 465 8.34 -24.89 -43.57
CA ASN A 465 8.62 -24.73 -45.00
C ASN A 465 8.79 -26.08 -45.72
N GLN A 466 9.40 -27.07 -45.06
CA GLN A 466 9.51 -28.43 -45.61
C GLN A 466 8.14 -29.11 -45.69
N LEU A 467 7.34 -29.01 -44.63
CA LEU A 467 5.99 -29.57 -44.57
C LEU A 467 5.07 -28.95 -45.63
N LEU A 468 5.17 -27.65 -45.85
CA LEU A 468 4.37 -26.91 -46.81
C LEU A 468 5.03 -26.75 -48.19
N SER A 469 6.10 -27.50 -48.47
CA SER A 469 6.89 -27.37 -49.71
C SER A 469 6.08 -27.57 -51.00
N HIS A 470 5.05 -28.42 -50.95
CA HIS A 470 4.15 -28.68 -52.07
C HIS A 470 2.99 -27.68 -52.14
N ASP A 471 2.67 -27.04 -51.01
CA ASP A 471 1.57 -26.11 -50.87
C ASP A 471 2.00 -24.66 -51.12
N LEU A 472 3.27 -24.31 -50.87
CA LEU A 472 3.84 -22.98 -51.00
C LEU A 472 4.86 -22.89 -52.14
N ARG A 473 4.65 -21.96 -53.08
CA ARG A 473 5.61 -21.71 -54.19
C ARG A 473 6.93 -21.07 -53.73
N GLN A 474 6.92 -20.40 -52.58
CA GLN A 474 8.08 -19.74 -52.00
C GLN A 474 8.09 -20.05 -50.50
N PRO A 475 9.28 -20.26 -49.91
CA PRO A 475 9.38 -20.47 -48.47
C PRO A 475 8.92 -19.23 -47.70
N ILE A 476 8.26 -19.46 -46.57
CA ILE A 476 7.97 -18.45 -45.57
C ILE A 476 9.28 -17.87 -45.08
N ARG A 477 9.43 -16.56 -45.22
CA ARG A 477 10.55 -15.79 -44.68
C ARG A 477 10.06 -14.90 -43.56
N PHE A 478 10.95 -14.50 -42.67
CA PHE A 478 10.63 -13.71 -41.49
C PHE A 478 11.74 -12.71 -41.18
N GLY A 479 11.49 -11.82 -40.24
CA GLY A 479 12.50 -10.95 -39.64
C GLY A 479 12.31 -10.89 -38.14
N ILE A 480 13.40 -10.89 -37.37
CA ILE A 480 13.39 -10.81 -35.91
C ILE A 480 14.14 -9.55 -35.44
N GLY A 481 13.56 -8.81 -34.51
CA GLY A 481 14.20 -7.70 -33.81
C GLY A 481 14.24 -7.98 -32.32
N ILE A 482 15.42 -7.87 -31.70
CA ILE A 482 15.62 -8.15 -30.27
C ILE A 482 16.30 -6.98 -29.59
N HIS A 483 15.66 -6.45 -28.54
CA HIS A 483 16.25 -5.42 -27.70
C HIS A 483 15.82 -5.57 -26.24
N GLY A 484 16.70 -5.22 -25.31
CA GLY A 484 16.50 -5.32 -23.87
C GLY A 484 16.63 -3.95 -23.22
N GLY A 485 15.84 -3.70 -22.19
CA GLY A 485 15.87 -2.44 -21.45
C GLY A 485 14.80 -2.38 -20.36
N GLU A 486 14.85 -1.33 -19.55
CA GLU A 486 13.84 -1.05 -18.53
C GLU A 486 12.50 -0.69 -19.16
N VAL A 487 11.45 -1.42 -18.76
CA VAL A 487 10.07 -1.22 -19.23
C VAL A 487 9.11 -1.27 -18.05
N ILE A 488 7.93 -0.69 -18.23
CA ILE A 488 6.84 -0.79 -17.27
C ILE A 488 5.92 -1.93 -17.71
N ILE A 489 5.82 -2.98 -16.90
CA ILE A 489 4.87 -4.07 -17.14
C ILE A 489 3.56 -3.85 -16.39
N GLY A 490 2.45 -4.15 -17.04
CA GLY A 490 1.15 -4.10 -16.38
C GLY A 490 0.00 -4.45 -17.30
N ASP A 491 -1.17 -4.48 -16.70
CA ASP A 491 -2.42 -4.71 -17.40
C ASP A 491 -2.88 -3.43 -18.10
N ILE A 492 -2.89 -3.43 -19.43
CA ILE A 492 -3.28 -2.30 -20.27
C ILE A 492 -4.53 -2.69 -21.05
N GLY A 493 -5.57 -1.85 -20.98
CA GLY A 493 -6.80 -2.10 -21.70
C GLY A 493 -8.02 -1.45 -21.07
N TYR A 494 -9.20 -1.80 -21.59
CA TYR A 494 -10.48 -1.26 -21.14
C TYR A 494 -11.52 -2.38 -20.98
N ARG A 495 -12.16 -2.44 -19.79
CA ARG A 495 -13.15 -3.46 -19.41
C ARG A 495 -12.62 -4.89 -19.58
N ASP A 496 -13.23 -5.67 -20.45
CA ASP A 496 -12.91 -7.08 -20.69
C ASP A 496 -11.76 -7.25 -21.72
N HIS A 497 -11.26 -6.15 -22.29
CA HIS A 497 -10.12 -6.13 -23.21
C HIS A 497 -8.86 -5.65 -22.50
N ILE A 498 -8.46 -6.36 -21.45
CA ILE A 498 -7.22 -6.10 -20.70
C ILE A 498 -6.15 -7.09 -21.17
N VAL A 499 -5.01 -6.56 -21.61
CA VAL A 499 -3.85 -7.35 -22.01
C VAL A 499 -2.69 -7.01 -21.07
N PHE A 500 -2.10 -8.01 -20.45
CA PHE A 500 -0.83 -7.86 -19.75
C PHE A 500 0.25 -7.60 -20.79
N THR A 501 0.91 -6.43 -20.77
CA THR A 501 1.96 -6.10 -21.74
C THR A 501 3.04 -5.22 -21.12
N ALA A 502 4.14 -5.03 -21.86
CA ALA A 502 5.21 -4.12 -21.50
C ALA A 502 5.07 -2.79 -22.26
N LEU A 503 5.33 -1.68 -21.57
CA LEU A 503 5.35 -0.35 -22.16
C LEU A 503 6.70 0.31 -21.85
N GLY A 504 7.39 0.77 -22.91
CA GLY A 504 8.65 1.47 -22.78
C GLY A 504 9.36 1.58 -24.12
N ASP A 505 10.42 2.38 -24.14
CA ASP A 505 11.24 2.57 -25.35
C ASP A 505 11.80 1.24 -25.87
N ALA A 506 12.16 0.32 -24.97
CA ALA A 506 12.75 -0.95 -25.36
C ALA A 506 11.84 -1.81 -26.27
N VAL A 507 10.52 -1.77 -26.04
CA VAL A 507 9.52 -2.46 -26.88
C VAL A 507 9.46 -1.84 -28.27
N ASN A 508 9.46 -0.51 -28.35
CA ASN A 508 9.41 0.22 -29.61
C ASN A 508 10.68 0.03 -30.44
N VAL A 509 11.84 0.00 -29.79
CA VAL A 509 13.13 -0.27 -30.45
C VAL A 509 13.14 -1.67 -31.03
N ALA A 510 12.71 -2.71 -30.30
CA ALA A 510 12.67 -4.08 -30.82
C ALA A 510 11.81 -4.19 -32.09
N ALA A 511 10.64 -3.53 -32.14
CA ALA A 511 9.81 -3.48 -33.34
C ALA A 511 10.52 -2.81 -34.52
N ARG A 512 11.20 -1.69 -34.27
CA ARG A 512 11.98 -0.98 -35.32
C ARG A 512 13.15 -1.81 -35.83
N LEU A 513 13.86 -2.51 -34.94
CA LEU A 513 14.94 -3.42 -35.34
C LEU A 513 14.41 -4.55 -36.22
N GLN A 514 13.23 -5.11 -35.89
CA GLN A 514 12.60 -6.11 -36.73
C GLN A 514 12.30 -5.55 -38.13
N ASP A 515 11.71 -4.36 -38.23
CA ASP A 515 11.42 -3.73 -39.53
C ASP A 515 12.69 -3.49 -40.38
N MET A 516 13.80 -3.13 -39.73
CA MET A 516 15.08 -2.90 -40.40
C MET A 516 15.71 -4.19 -40.98
N THR A 517 15.26 -5.38 -40.57
CA THR A 517 15.71 -6.63 -41.18
C THR A 517 15.43 -6.67 -42.69
N LYS A 518 14.40 -5.94 -43.15
CA LYS A 518 13.99 -5.84 -44.56
C LYS A 518 15.05 -5.12 -45.39
N THR A 519 15.57 -4.00 -44.89
CA THR A 519 16.57 -3.18 -45.60
C THR A 519 17.99 -3.73 -45.45
N LEU A 520 18.30 -4.35 -44.31
CA LEU A 520 19.63 -4.91 -44.02
C LEU A 520 19.78 -6.37 -44.44
N THR A 521 18.74 -6.97 -45.03
CA THR A 521 18.77 -8.30 -45.66
C THR A 521 19.29 -9.42 -44.75
N CYS A 522 18.89 -9.42 -43.48
CA CYS A 522 19.28 -10.41 -42.48
C CYS A 522 18.04 -11.03 -41.80
N GLU A 523 18.17 -12.19 -41.15
CA GLU A 523 17.04 -12.84 -40.45
C GLU A 523 16.74 -12.21 -39.09
N ALA A 524 17.77 -11.79 -38.35
CA ALA A 524 17.61 -11.12 -37.07
C ALA A 524 18.52 -9.90 -36.92
N ILE A 525 18.05 -8.93 -36.14
CA ILE A 525 18.84 -7.79 -35.65
C ILE A 525 18.72 -7.76 -34.14
N VAL A 526 19.87 -7.76 -33.47
CA VAL A 526 19.98 -7.78 -32.00
C VAL A 526 20.68 -6.52 -31.55
N SER A 527 20.14 -5.74 -30.62
CA SER A 527 20.88 -4.59 -30.06
C SER A 527 22.18 -5.03 -29.38
N ASP A 528 23.23 -4.21 -29.44
CA ASP A 528 24.51 -4.57 -28.80
C ASP A 528 24.37 -4.77 -27.27
N GLU A 529 23.42 -4.07 -26.65
CA GLU A 529 23.06 -4.25 -25.25
C GLU A 529 22.67 -5.71 -24.93
N VAL A 530 21.82 -6.34 -25.75
CA VAL A 530 21.40 -7.73 -25.56
C VAL A 530 22.57 -8.69 -25.73
N ARG A 531 23.45 -8.46 -26.71
CA ARG A 531 24.67 -9.26 -26.90
C ARG A 531 25.59 -9.16 -25.67
N ARG A 532 25.86 -7.94 -25.22
CA ARG A 532 26.71 -7.66 -24.06
C ARG A 532 26.15 -8.29 -22.79
N THR A 533 24.87 -8.08 -22.52
CA THR A 533 24.19 -8.62 -21.33
C THR A 533 24.06 -10.14 -21.37
N ALA A 534 23.93 -10.75 -22.56
CA ALA A 534 24.00 -12.21 -22.72
C ALA A 534 25.41 -12.78 -22.45
N GLY A 535 26.46 -11.96 -22.53
CA GLY A 535 27.85 -12.39 -22.39
C GLY A 535 28.39 -13.10 -23.63
N LEU A 536 27.98 -12.68 -24.82
CA LEU A 536 28.62 -13.12 -26.07
C LEU A 536 29.88 -12.29 -26.33
N ALA A 537 30.85 -12.81 -27.09
CA ALA A 537 32.05 -12.07 -27.46
C ALA A 537 31.74 -10.87 -28.39
N ASP A 538 32.59 -9.83 -28.38
CA ASP A 538 32.39 -8.61 -29.17
C ASP A 538 32.49 -8.85 -30.69
N ASP A 539 33.22 -9.87 -31.11
CA ASP A 539 33.42 -10.27 -32.51
C ASP A 539 32.46 -11.38 -32.97
N SER A 540 31.54 -11.83 -32.10
CA SER A 540 30.68 -12.98 -32.40
C SER A 540 29.67 -12.72 -33.51
N LEU A 541 29.33 -11.45 -33.77
CA LEU A 541 28.36 -11.01 -34.78
C LEU A 541 28.78 -9.66 -35.40
N PRO A 542 28.59 -9.45 -36.70
CA PRO A 542 28.86 -8.16 -37.36
C PRO A 542 28.11 -7.01 -36.69
N GLN A 543 28.84 -5.94 -36.36
CA GLN A 543 28.27 -4.71 -35.82
C GLN A 543 27.94 -3.72 -36.93
N GLN A 544 26.82 -3.01 -36.79
CA GLN A 544 26.51 -1.84 -37.58
C GLN A 544 25.82 -0.79 -36.70
N ASP A 545 26.13 0.49 -36.92
CA ASP A 545 25.40 1.58 -36.29
C ASP A 545 24.20 1.95 -37.17
N VAL A 546 23.03 2.02 -36.54
CA VAL A 546 21.76 2.30 -37.21
C VAL A 546 21.03 3.47 -36.58
N ALA A 547 20.46 4.33 -37.41
CA ALA A 547 19.60 5.42 -36.94
C ALA A 547 18.20 4.87 -36.63
N ILE A 548 17.78 5.00 -35.36
CA ILE A 548 16.45 4.59 -34.91
C ILE A 548 15.56 5.83 -34.84
N ARG A 549 14.46 5.84 -35.62
CA ARG A 549 13.51 6.96 -35.65
C ARG A 549 13.02 7.33 -34.24
N GLY A 550 13.26 8.56 -33.80
CA GLY A 550 12.86 9.04 -32.47
C GLY A 550 13.95 8.91 -31.40
N ARG A 551 15.19 8.56 -31.77
CA ARG A 551 16.39 8.74 -30.97
C ARG A 551 17.38 9.64 -31.71
N ASP A 552 18.07 10.50 -30.96
CA ASP A 552 19.06 11.44 -31.51
C ASP A 552 20.42 10.77 -31.79
N GLU A 553 20.76 9.74 -31.01
CA GLU A 553 22.02 9.00 -31.15
C GLU A 553 21.83 7.68 -31.94
N PRO A 554 22.75 7.34 -32.87
CA PRO A 554 22.74 6.05 -33.55
C PRO A 554 22.96 4.90 -32.56
N MET A 555 22.29 3.77 -32.81
CA MET A 555 22.36 2.58 -31.97
C MET A 555 23.25 1.52 -32.61
N ALA A 556 24.21 0.99 -31.85
CA ALA A 556 24.97 -0.18 -32.25
C ALA A 556 24.10 -1.44 -32.21
N VAL A 557 24.02 -2.15 -33.34
CA VAL A 557 23.26 -3.38 -33.49
C VAL A 557 24.12 -4.49 -34.10
N ARG A 558 23.72 -5.73 -33.88
CA ARG A 558 24.34 -6.95 -34.39
C ARG A 558 23.45 -7.58 -35.45
N LEU A 559 24.00 -7.76 -36.65
CA LEU A 559 23.28 -8.38 -37.77
C LEU A 559 23.47 -9.89 -37.73
N VAL A 560 22.37 -10.61 -37.94
CA VAL A 560 22.36 -12.07 -37.93
C VAL A 560 21.75 -12.54 -39.24
N ALA A 561 22.60 -13.04 -40.13
CA ALA A 561 22.17 -13.52 -41.45
C ALA A 561 21.34 -14.80 -41.35
N ASP A 562 21.76 -15.76 -40.50
CA ASP A 562 21.05 -17.01 -40.20
C ASP A 562 20.82 -17.08 -38.68
N ALA A 563 19.56 -17.02 -38.24
CA ALA A 563 19.24 -16.96 -36.82
C ALA A 563 19.53 -18.29 -36.08
N ARG A 564 19.70 -19.43 -36.77
CA ARG A 564 20.00 -20.73 -36.16
C ARG A 564 21.38 -20.77 -35.48
N MET A 565 22.29 -19.89 -35.87
CA MET A 565 23.62 -19.83 -35.22
C MET A 565 23.58 -19.28 -33.80
N LEU A 566 22.52 -18.55 -33.42
CA LEU A 566 22.44 -17.86 -32.13
C LEU A 566 22.49 -18.82 -30.94
N SER A 567 21.87 -20.00 -31.03
CA SER A 567 21.91 -20.99 -29.94
C SER A 567 23.34 -21.47 -29.66
N ALA A 568 24.10 -21.79 -30.73
CA ALA A 568 25.49 -22.22 -30.61
C ALA A 568 26.40 -21.13 -30.02
N LEU A 569 26.14 -19.85 -30.33
CA LEU A 569 26.88 -18.73 -29.74
C LEU A 569 26.60 -18.59 -28.24
N VAL A 570 25.34 -18.72 -27.81
CA VAL A 570 24.96 -18.67 -26.39
C VAL A 570 25.60 -19.81 -25.60
N ASP A 571 25.62 -21.02 -26.15
CA ASP A 571 26.20 -22.19 -25.48
C ASP A 571 27.74 -22.11 -25.38
N ARG A 572 28.41 -21.54 -26.39
CA ARG A 572 29.86 -21.24 -26.30
C ARG A 572 30.17 -20.19 -25.26
N GLY A 573 29.39 -19.11 -25.20
CA GLY A 573 29.55 -18.05 -24.19
C GLY A 573 29.27 -18.54 -22.76
N ALA A 574 28.49 -19.61 -22.56
CA ALA A 574 28.33 -20.24 -21.25
C ALA A 574 29.60 -20.98 -20.77
N ARG A 575 30.34 -21.60 -21.70
CA ARG A 575 31.55 -22.38 -21.39
C ARG A 575 32.81 -21.54 -21.14
N VAL A 576 32.81 -20.28 -21.57
CA VAL A 576 33.92 -19.33 -21.34
C VAL A 576 33.73 -18.54 -20.04
N ALA A 577 32.49 -18.46 -19.53
CA ALA A 577 32.14 -17.73 -18.31
C ALA A 577 32.08 -18.60 -17.04
N ALA A 578 32.06 -19.93 -17.21
CA ALA A 578 32.19 -20.93 -16.14
C ALA A 578 33.64 -21.38 -16.04
#